data_AF-A0A6P5RXK4-F1
#
_entry.id   AF-A0A6P5RXK4-F1
#
_cell.length_a   1.000
_cell.length_b   1.000
_cell.length_c   1.000
_cell.angle_alpha   90.00
_cell.angle_beta   90.00
_cell.angle_gamma   90.00
#
_symmetry.space_group_name_H-M   'P 1'
#
loop_
_entity.id
_entity.type
_entity.pdbx_description
1 polymer ?
#
loop_
_entity_poly.entity_id
_entity_poly.type
_entity_poly.pdbx_seq_one_letter_code
_entity_poly.pdbx_strand_id
1 'polypeptide(L)'
;MEVKKAGASLDSVISGFNRRIAELQDLVIARNMYPASSVTDLSAVDAAVKAMELQVQAIKDRLRDETLAIAKAKKLIDAAVKQQKKLQDLSIYVPSHIPERMSMLGLDTNRCLFPEGSQQNTGFGSLKLEEVPAALPKEKKGRSTPPLWFITAEELDSLSGYMRGRLTVEKINAAINDMATYAEANSQLISAPKKRVAGDSWEKALVSEVIGFQFSGVPLVANWAHGLQSFR
;
A
#
# COMPACT_ATOMS: atom_id res chain seq x y z
N MET A 1 -29.17 -98.43 9.09
CA MET A 1 -28.57 -97.15 9.53
C MET A 1 -28.18 -96.22 8.38
N GLU A 2 -27.90 -96.72 7.17
CA GLU A 2 -27.31 -95.90 6.08
C GLU A 2 -28.11 -94.68 5.64
N VAL A 3 -29.45 -94.77 5.55
CA VAL A 3 -30.29 -93.65 5.06
C VAL A 3 -30.08 -92.36 5.86
N LYS A 4 -29.87 -92.45 7.18
CA LYS A 4 -29.56 -91.28 8.03
C LYS A 4 -28.16 -90.72 7.77
N LYS A 5 -27.19 -91.57 7.42
CA LYS A 5 -25.82 -91.17 7.06
C LYS A 5 -25.78 -90.49 5.69
N ALA A 6 -26.57 -90.99 4.73
CA ALA A 6 -26.76 -90.36 3.43
C ALA A 6 -27.45 -88.98 3.55
N GLY A 7 -28.49 -88.86 4.39
CA GLY A 7 -29.13 -87.58 4.68
C GLY A 7 -28.16 -86.54 5.26
N ALA A 8 -27.39 -86.90 6.30
CA ALA A 8 -26.37 -86.02 6.87
C ALA A 8 -25.25 -85.64 5.85
N SER A 9 -24.93 -86.53 4.92
CA SER A 9 -24.01 -86.24 3.81
C SER A 9 -24.60 -85.21 2.84
N LEU A 10 -25.89 -85.30 2.53
CA LEU A 10 -26.59 -84.34 1.66
C LEU A 10 -26.71 -82.96 2.32
N ASP A 11 -27.11 -82.90 3.60
CA ASP A 11 -27.20 -81.65 4.37
C ASP A 11 -25.83 -80.95 4.49
N SER A 12 -24.75 -81.72 4.64
CA SER A 12 -23.38 -81.19 4.63
C SER A 12 -23.02 -80.55 3.28
N VAL A 13 -23.39 -81.19 2.16
CA VAL A 13 -23.20 -80.64 0.81
C VAL A 13 -24.04 -79.38 0.59
N ILE A 14 -25.32 -79.38 1.00
CA ILE A 14 -26.22 -78.22 0.91
C ILE A 14 -25.68 -77.06 1.76
N SER A 15 -25.23 -77.32 2.99
CA SER A 15 -24.59 -76.32 3.86
C SER A 15 -23.30 -75.76 3.24
N GLY A 16 -22.46 -76.62 2.66
CA GLY A 16 -21.26 -76.20 1.93
C GLY A 16 -21.56 -75.36 0.70
N PHE A 17 -22.64 -75.67 -0.03
CA PHE A 17 -23.09 -74.94 -1.22
C PHE A 17 -23.66 -73.57 -0.83
N ASN A 18 -24.52 -73.51 0.18
CA ASN A 18 -25.08 -72.25 0.71
C ASN A 18 -23.99 -71.33 1.28
N ARG A 19 -22.96 -71.90 1.92
CA ARG A 19 -21.76 -71.14 2.35
C ARG A 19 -21.01 -70.55 1.15
N ARG A 20 -20.78 -71.35 0.10
CA ARG A 20 -20.17 -70.88 -1.16
C ARG A 20 -20.99 -69.77 -1.83
N ILE A 21 -22.33 -69.85 -1.76
CA ILE A 21 -23.23 -68.81 -2.27
C ILE A 21 -23.06 -67.51 -1.47
N ALA A 22 -23.06 -67.58 -0.14
CA ALA A 22 -22.85 -66.40 0.71
C ALA A 22 -21.47 -65.77 0.47
N GLU A 23 -20.40 -66.58 0.44
CA GLU A 23 -19.04 -66.15 0.08
C GLU A 23 -19.00 -65.45 -1.30
N LEU A 24 -19.70 -65.99 -2.31
CA LEU A 24 -19.81 -65.34 -3.63
C LEU A 24 -20.60 -64.03 -3.58
N GLN A 25 -21.69 -63.97 -2.80
CA GLN A 25 -22.50 -62.76 -2.65
C GLN A 25 -21.68 -61.64 -2.00
N ASP A 26 -20.95 -61.94 -0.92
CA ASP A 26 -20.05 -61.00 -0.26
C ASP A 26 -18.95 -60.49 -1.20
N LEU A 27 -18.33 -61.39 -1.98
CA LEU A 27 -17.32 -61.02 -2.99
C LEU A 27 -17.91 -60.16 -4.13
N VAL A 28 -19.13 -60.43 -4.58
CA VAL A 28 -19.81 -59.62 -5.60
C VAL A 28 -20.18 -58.25 -5.06
N ILE A 29 -20.64 -58.16 -3.81
CA ILE A 29 -20.90 -56.87 -3.13
C ILE A 29 -19.60 -56.09 -3.01
N ALA A 30 -18.52 -56.69 -2.50
CA ALA A 30 -17.22 -56.04 -2.38
C ALA A 30 -16.68 -55.53 -3.73
N ARG A 31 -16.85 -56.31 -4.81
CA ARG A 31 -16.48 -55.90 -6.18
C ARG A 31 -17.32 -54.73 -6.70
N ASN A 32 -18.59 -54.68 -6.32
CA ASN A 32 -19.53 -53.66 -6.81
C ASN A 32 -19.58 -52.40 -5.93
N MET A 33 -19.03 -52.43 -4.70
CA MET A 33 -18.89 -51.25 -3.84
C MET A 33 -17.89 -50.22 -4.39
N TYR A 34 -16.87 -50.68 -5.12
CA TYR A 34 -15.87 -49.84 -5.77
C TYR A 34 -15.57 -50.39 -7.18
N PRO A 35 -16.46 -50.18 -8.17
CA PRO A 35 -16.13 -50.48 -9.56
C PRO A 35 -14.89 -49.66 -9.97
N ALA A 36 -14.07 -50.18 -10.89
CA ALA A 36 -12.83 -49.49 -11.29
C ALA A 36 -13.06 -48.03 -11.78
N SER A 37 -14.27 -47.71 -12.24
CA SER A 37 -14.70 -46.36 -12.61
C SER A 37 -14.89 -45.39 -11.43
N SER A 38 -15.18 -45.86 -10.21
CA SER A 38 -15.38 -44.96 -9.06
C SER A 38 -14.06 -44.43 -8.47
N VAL A 39 -12.93 -45.04 -8.82
CA VAL A 39 -11.61 -44.64 -8.31
C VAL A 39 -11.22 -43.24 -8.79
N THR A 40 -11.56 -42.88 -10.03
CA THR A 40 -11.34 -41.53 -10.57
C THR A 40 -12.22 -40.49 -9.87
N ASP A 41 -13.48 -40.83 -9.61
CA ASP A 41 -14.43 -39.92 -8.96
C ASP A 41 -14.03 -39.66 -7.50
N LEU A 42 -13.61 -40.70 -6.78
CA LEU A 42 -13.07 -40.59 -5.42
C LEU A 42 -11.78 -39.77 -5.38
N SER A 43 -10.89 -39.95 -6.36
CA SER A 43 -9.67 -39.13 -6.47
C SER A 43 -10.00 -37.66 -6.80
N ALA A 44 -11.05 -37.39 -7.56
CA ALA A 44 -11.51 -36.03 -7.85
C ALA A 44 -12.14 -35.37 -6.61
N VAL A 45 -12.91 -36.13 -5.82
CA VAL A 45 -13.46 -35.68 -4.53
C VAL A 45 -12.34 -35.39 -3.53
N ASP A 46 -11.35 -36.27 -3.37
CA ASP A 46 -10.18 -36.05 -2.51
C ASP A 46 -9.40 -34.78 -2.91
N ALA A 47 -9.16 -34.58 -4.22
CA ALA A 47 -8.53 -33.37 -4.72
C ALA A 47 -9.36 -32.09 -4.44
N ALA A 48 -10.69 -32.17 -4.59
CA ALA A 48 -11.60 -31.06 -4.28
C ALA A 48 -11.64 -30.73 -2.78
N VAL A 49 -11.65 -31.73 -1.90
CA VAL A 49 -11.58 -31.55 -0.45
C VAL A 49 -10.26 -30.89 -0.05
N LYS A 50 -9.12 -31.39 -0.55
CA LYS A 50 -7.80 -30.78 -0.30
C LYS A 50 -7.71 -29.33 -0.79
N ALA A 51 -8.32 -29.03 -1.95
CA ALA A 51 -8.41 -27.65 -2.44
C ALA A 51 -9.25 -26.76 -1.51
N MET A 52 -10.38 -27.25 -1.00
CA MET A 52 -11.19 -26.55 0.01
C MET A 52 -10.45 -26.35 1.33
N GLU A 53 -9.72 -27.35 1.83
CA GLU A 53 -8.91 -27.24 3.06
C GLU A 53 -7.86 -26.13 2.94
N LEU A 54 -7.16 -26.06 1.81
CA LEU A 54 -6.21 -24.98 1.51
C LEU A 54 -6.89 -23.61 1.43
N GLN A 55 -8.08 -23.51 0.83
CA GLN A 55 -8.85 -22.26 0.80
C GLN A 55 -9.30 -21.82 2.20
N VAL A 56 -9.80 -22.74 3.03
CA VAL A 56 -10.19 -22.46 4.42
C VAL A 56 -8.99 -21.98 5.24
N GLN A 57 -7.82 -22.60 5.06
CA GLN A 57 -6.58 -22.16 5.71
C GLN A 57 -6.16 -20.75 5.24
N ALA A 58 -6.26 -20.43 3.94
CA ALA A 58 -6.00 -19.08 3.43
C ALA A 58 -6.99 -18.02 3.95
N ILE A 59 -8.29 -18.36 4.10
CA ILE A 59 -9.30 -17.49 4.70
C ILE A 59 -8.98 -17.22 6.17
N LYS A 60 -8.64 -18.27 6.93
CA LYS A 60 -8.22 -18.18 8.34
C LYS A 60 -6.98 -17.31 8.52
N ASP A 61 -6.05 -17.32 7.57
CA ASP A 61 -4.84 -16.51 7.62
C ASP A 61 -5.16 -15.03 7.38
N ARG A 62 -5.95 -14.72 6.34
CA ARG A 62 -6.46 -13.35 6.13
C ARG A 62 -7.25 -12.81 7.33
N LEU A 63 -8.09 -13.63 7.97
CA LEU A 63 -8.86 -13.21 9.14
C LEU A 63 -7.97 -12.84 10.34
N ARG A 64 -6.82 -13.49 10.50
CA ARG A 64 -5.82 -13.11 11.52
C ARG A 64 -5.19 -11.77 11.20
N ASP A 65 -4.81 -11.54 9.94
CA ASP A 65 -4.23 -10.26 9.49
C ASP A 65 -5.24 -9.10 9.61
N GLU A 66 -6.49 -9.32 9.20
CA GLU A 66 -7.60 -8.36 9.36
C GLU A 66 -7.85 -8.04 10.84
N THR A 67 -7.81 -9.03 11.74
CA THR A 67 -7.94 -8.82 13.19
C THR A 67 -6.82 -7.92 13.73
N LEU A 68 -5.58 -8.14 13.30
CA LEU A 68 -4.43 -7.29 13.67
C LEU A 68 -4.55 -5.87 13.07
N ALA A 69 -5.06 -5.74 11.84
CA ALA A 69 -5.30 -4.46 11.20
C ALA A 69 -6.41 -3.65 11.91
N ILE A 70 -7.53 -4.29 12.29
CA ILE A 70 -8.61 -3.68 13.07
C ILE A 70 -8.09 -3.16 14.42
N ALA A 71 -7.22 -3.93 15.10
CA ALA A 71 -6.60 -3.49 16.35
C ALA A 71 -5.70 -2.26 16.18
N LYS A 72 -4.98 -2.13 15.05
CA LYS A 72 -4.21 -0.93 14.70
C LYS A 72 -5.14 0.26 14.40
N ALA A 73 -6.19 0.05 13.61
CA ALA A 73 -7.17 1.09 13.28
C ALA A 73 -7.86 1.68 14.52
N LYS A 74 -8.25 0.83 15.48
CA LYS A 74 -8.81 1.29 16.77
C LYS A 74 -7.85 2.22 17.52
N LYS A 75 -6.56 1.87 17.63
CA LYS A 75 -5.55 2.73 18.28
C LYS A 75 -5.39 4.09 17.58
N LEU A 76 -5.51 4.14 16.25
CA LEU A 76 -5.47 5.39 15.49
C LEU A 76 -6.73 6.25 15.74
N ILE A 77 -7.92 5.63 15.81
CA ILE A 77 -9.16 6.31 16.18
C ILE A 77 -9.06 6.88 17.60
N ASP A 78 -8.58 6.10 18.58
CA ASP A 78 -8.39 6.56 19.96
C ASP A 78 -7.40 7.75 20.05
N ALA A 79 -6.36 7.75 19.23
CA ALA A 79 -5.40 8.86 19.14
C ALA A 79 -6.03 10.11 18.49
N ALA A 80 -6.78 9.94 17.39
CA ALA A 80 -7.49 11.01 16.71
C ALA A 80 -8.56 11.66 17.61
N VAL A 81 -9.33 10.87 18.35
CA VAL A 81 -10.33 11.36 19.31
C VAL A 81 -9.67 12.18 20.44
N LYS A 82 -8.50 11.75 20.94
CA LYS A 82 -7.73 12.54 21.93
C LYS A 82 -7.22 13.87 21.35
N GLN A 83 -6.75 13.88 20.11
CA GLN A 83 -6.34 15.10 19.42
C GLN A 83 -7.53 16.03 19.16
N GLN A 84 -8.65 15.50 18.67
CA GLN A 84 -9.90 16.24 18.45
C GLN A 84 -10.38 16.90 19.75
N LYS A 85 -10.40 16.17 20.87
CA LYS A 85 -10.77 16.74 22.16
C LYS A 85 -9.85 17.90 22.55
N LYS A 86 -8.53 17.75 22.42
CA LYS A 86 -7.57 18.84 22.70
C LYS A 86 -7.83 20.07 21.80
N LEU A 87 -8.19 19.87 20.53
CA LEU A 87 -8.53 20.97 19.63
C LEU A 87 -9.87 21.64 20.00
N GLN A 88 -10.86 20.87 20.45
CA GLN A 88 -12.12 21.41 21.00
C GLN A 88 -11.88 22.21 22.28
N ASP A 89 -11.08 21.68 23.21
CA ASP A 89 -10.69 22.38 24.44
C ASP A 89 -9.97 23.70 24.13
N LEU A 90 -9.09 23.73 23.11
CA LEU A 90 -8.44 24.96 22.64
C LEU A 90 -9.39 25.91 21.90
N SER A 91 -10.38 25.40 21.17
CA SER A 91 -11.38 26.20 20.44
C SER A 91 -12.21 27.11 21.36
N ILE A 92 -12.34 26.76 22.64
CA ILE A 92 -13.03 27.59 23.65
C ILE A 92 -12.27 28.91 23.89
N TYR A 93 -10.95 28.92 23.69
CA TYR A 93 -10.07 30.07 23.92
C TYR A 93 -9.69 30.81 22.63
N VAL A 94 -10.25 30.44 21.49
CA VAL A 94 -10.01 31.12 20.21
C VAL A 94 -10.76 32.46 20.20
N PRO A 95 -10.07 33.61 20.05
CA PRO A 95 -10.74 34.91 19.98
C PRO A 95 -11.60 35.02 18.72
N SER A 96 -12.76 35.65 18.84
CA SER A 96 -13.75 35.86 17.77
C SER A 96 -13.30 36.79 16.62
N HIS A 97 -12.03 37.18 16.58
CA HIS A 97 -11.46 38.12 15.60
C HIS A 97 -10.16 37.62 14.95
N ILE A 98 -10.06 36.31 14.69
CA ILE A 98 -9.09 35.82 13.69
C ILE A 98 -9.61 36.25 12.31
N PRO A 99 -8.86 37.03 11.50
CA PRO A 99 -9.31 37.41 10.17
C PRO A 99 -9.48 36.18 9.27
N GLU A 100 -10.68 36.00 8.72
CA GLU A 100 -11.03 34.93 7.78
C GLU A 100 -10.34 35.15 6.42
N ARG A 101 -9.03 34.96 6.38
CA ARG A 101 -8.28 34.85 5.12
C ARG A 101 -8.35 33.41 4.64
N MET A 102 -8.82 33.25 3.40
CA MET A 102 -8.83 32.00 2.60
C MET A 102 -10.05 31.07 2.77
N SER A 103 -11.25 31.64 2.92
CA SER A 103 -12.49 30.96 2.49
C SER A 103 -12.78 31.24 1.00
N MET A 104 -11.89 30.80 0.12
CA MET A 104 -11.98 30.97 -1.34
C MET A 104 -11.38 29.76 -2.09
N LEU A 105 -11.88 28.55 -1.83
CA LEU A 105 -11.65 27.41 -2.75
C LEU A 105 -12.79 26.37 -2.73
N GLY A 106 -13.82 26.63 -3.55
CA GLY A 106 -14.59 25.62 -4.29
C GLY A 106 -15.28 24.49 -3.52
N LEU A 107 -16.47 24.76 -2.99
CA LEU A 107 -17.47 23.72 -2.75
C LEU A 107 -18.36 23.55 -4.00
N ASP A 108 -17.81 22.97 -5.08
CA ASP A 108 -18.59 22.59 -6.26
C ASP A 108 -18.17 21.22 -6.79
N THR A 109 -18.81 20.18 -6.24
CA THR A 109 -18.82 18.85 -6.83
C THR A 109 -20.04 18.73 -7.72
N ASN A 110 -19.88 18.84 -9.05
CA ASN A 110 -20.77 18.20 -10.02
C ASN A 110 -20.15 18.04 -11.41
N ARG A 111 -20.38 16.87 -12.03
CA ARG A 111 -19.96 16.54 -13.41
C ARG A 111 -20.84 17.27 -14.43
N CYS A 112 -20.26 17.80 -15.50
CA CYS A 112 -20.38 17.23 -16.87
C CYS A 112 -19.91 18.18 -17.99
N LEU A 113 -19.19 17.58 -18.96
CA LEU A 113 -19.06 17.97 -20.38
C LEU A 113 -18.30 19.26 -20.77
N PHE A 114 -17.38 19.10 -21.72
CA PHE A 114 -16.76 20.14 -22.56
C PHE A 114 -17.82 20.84 -23.45
N PRO A 115 -17.62 22.11 -23.88
CA PRO A 115 -16.78 22.37 -25.07
C PRO A 115 -15.88 23.63 -25.02
N GLU A 116 -15.15 23.79 -26.13
CA GLU A 116 -14.06 24.73 -26.43
C GLU A 116 -14.37 26.24 -26.32
N GLY A 117 -13.28 27.01 -26.17
CA GLY A 117 -13.06 28.19 -27.02
C GLY A 117 -13.29 29.58 -26.42
N SER A 118 -12.21 30.29 -26.11
CA SER A 118 -11.88 31.51 -26.87
C SER A 118 -10.44 31.95 -26.63
N GLN A 119 -9.80 32.41 -27.71
CA GLN A 119 -8.53 33.14 -27.64
C GLN A 119 -8.80 34.56 -27.13
N GLN A 120 -7.92 35.11 -26.30
CA GLN A 120 -7.55 36.52 -26.44
C GLN A 120 -6.03 36.67 -26.33
N ASN A 121 -5.43 37.08 -27.45
CA ASN A 121 -4.06 37.56 -27.52
C ASN A 121 -4.01 39.01 -27.02
N THR A 122 -3.02 39.33 -26.19
CA THR A 122 -2.40 40.67 -26.16
C THR A 122 -0.91 40.43 -25.93
N GLY A 123 -0.03 41.04 -26.73
CA GLY A 123 1.37 40.64 -26.73
C GLY A 123 2.38 41.76 -26.99
N PHE A 124 3.65 41.30 -26.99
CA PHE A 124 4.87 41.92 -27.53
C PHE A 124 5.61 43.02 -26.77
N GLY A 125 6.95 42.88 -26.82
CA GLY A 125 8.00 43.69 -26.18
C GLY A 125 9.03 42.77 -25.50
N SER A 126 9.95 42.04 -26.16
CA SER A 126 10.94 42.41 -27.21
C SER A 126 11.97 43.45 -26.70
N LEU A 127 13.30 43.31 -26.81
CA LEU A 127 14.22 42.21 -27.19
C LEU A 127 15.66 42.62 -26.78
N LYS A 128 16.53 41.66 -26.40
CA LYS A 128 18.02 41.59 -26.52
C LYS A 128 18.51 40.50 -25.55
N LEU A 129 19.02 39.32 -25.94
CA LEU A 129 20.01 38.91 -26.96
C LEU A 129 21.46 39.29 -26.61
N GLU A 130 22.21 38.29 -26.12
CA GLU A 130 23.59 38.01 -26.54
C GLU A 130 23.87 36.49 -26.43
N GLU A 131 24.90 35.99 -27.13
CA GLU A 131 25.06 34.62 -27.63
C GLU A 131 26.56 34.21 -27.65
N VAL A 132 27.03 32.95 -27.65
CA VAL A 132 26.54 31.57 -27.42
C VAL A 132 27.82 30.64 -27.53
N PRO A 133 27.87 29.28 -27.47
CA PRO A 133 27.02 28.22 -26.88
C PRO A 133 27.79 27.17 -26.03
N ALA A 134 27.08 26.27 -25.34
CA ALA A 134 27.46 24.84 -25.22
C ALA A 134 26.27 23.95 -24.77
N ALA A 135 26.03 22.85 -25.49
CA ALA A 135 24.84 22.00 -25.43
C ALA A 135 24.52 21.30 -24.09
N LEU A 136 23.22 21.07 -23.82
CA LEU A 136 22.57 19.84 -23.26
C LEU A 136 21.02 19.99 -23.40
N PRO A 137 20.17 18.93 -23.28
CA PRO A 137 19.03 18.79 -24.19
C PRO A 137 17.63 18.71 -23.55
N LYS A 138 16.68 19.32 -24.27
CA LYS A 138 15.22 19.04 -24.28
C LYS A 138 14.49 19.10 -22.94
N GLU A 139 13.93 20.27 -22.67
CA GLU A 139 12.83 20.46 -21.72
C GLU A 139 11.69 19.45 -21.95
N LYS A 140 11.23 18.83 -20.86
CA LYS A 140 9.88 18.27 -20.78
C LYS A 140 9.14 18.89 -19.60
N LYS A 141 8.25 19.82 -19.96
CA LYS A 141 7.21 20.45 -19.15
C LYS A 141 6.63 19.51 -18.09
N GLY A 142 6.66 19.93 -16.82
CA GLY A 142 5.93 19.25 -15.73
C GLY A 142 6.75 18.68 -14.56
N ARG A 143 8.03 19.04 -14.40
CA ARG A 143 8.74 18.83 -13.12
C ARG A 143 8.72 20.13 -12.31
N SER A 144 7.98 20.14 -11.21
CA SER A 144 8.21 21.12 -10.15
C SER A 144 9.53 20.77 -9.46
N THR A 145 10.58 21.54 -9.76
CA THR A 145 11.83 21.53 -9.00
C THR A 145 11.49 21.69 -7.51
N PRO A 146 12.20 21.02 -6.57
CA PRO A 146 12.01 21.27 -5.15
C PRO A 146 12.10 22.78 -4.86
N PRO A 147 11.22 23.35 -4.00
CA PRO A 147 11.28 24.76 -3.68
C PRO A 147 12.62 25.09 -3.00
N LEU A 148 13.48 25.81 -3.73
CA LEU A 148 14.79 26.23 -3.28
C LEU A 148 14.70 27.63 -2.70
N TRP A 149 14.96 27.75 -1.39
CA TRP A 149 15.11 29.02 -0.69
C TRP A 149 16.55 29.11 -0.19
N PHE A 150 17.35 29.94 -0.85
CA PHE A 150 18.71 30.24 -0.41
C PHE A 150 18.69 31.26 0.73
N ILE A 151 19.61 31.09 1.68
CA ILE A 151 19.78 32.01 2.80
C ILE A 151 20.71 33.15 2.37
N THR A 152 20.31 34.38 2.68
CA THR A 152 21.12 35.58 2.45
C THR A 152 22.14 35.81 3.58
N ALA A 153 23.14 36.67 3.33
CA ALA A 153 24.11 37.04 4.37
C ALA A 153 23.44 37.67 5.60
N GLU A 154 22.43 38.52 5.37
CA GLU A 154 21.68 39.22 6.43
C GLU A 154 20.89 38.24 7.33
N GLU A 155 20.27 37.21 6.74
CA GLU A 155 19.57 36.16 7.50
C GLU A 155 20.53 35.28 8.32
N LEU A 156 21.70 34.94 7.77
CA LEU A 156 22.76 34.25 8.52
C LEU A 156 23.33 35.15 9.62
N ASP A 157 23.41 36.46 9.37
CA ASP A 157 23.93 37.44 10.31
C ASP A 157 22.96 37.78 11.46
N SER A 158 21.66 37.50 11.28
CA SER A 158 20.64 37.51 12.32
C SER A 158 20.74 36.33 13.30
N LEU A 159 21.38 35.21 12.92
CA LEU A 159 21.57 34.08 13.83
C LEU A 159 22.60 34.37 14.92
N SER A 160 22.32 33.93 16.14
CA SER A 160 23.26 34.05 17.27
C SER A 160 24.64 33.44 16.92
N GLY A 161 25.72 34.09 17.37
CA GLY A 161 27.09 33.66 17.04
C GLY A 161 27.41 32.21 17.45
N TYR A 162 26.75 31.70 18.49
CA TYR A 162 26.80 30.30 18.91
C TYR A 162 26.27 29.34 17.83
N MET A 163 25.16 29.67 17.16
CA MET A 163 24.60 28.87 16.08
C MET A 163 25.35 29.04 14.75
N ARG A 164 25.90 30.24 14.48
CA ARG A 164 26.69 30.51 13.27
C ARG A 164 28.02 29.74 13.27
N GLY A 165 28.73 29.74 14.39
CA GLY A 165 29.98 28.98 14.57
C GLY A 165 31.02 29.26 13.49
N ARG A 166 31.23 28.32 12.56
CA ARG A 166 32.11 28.45 11.37
C ARG A 166 31.37 28.22 10.04
N LEU A 167 30.05 28.34 10.06
CA LEU A 167 29.20 28.29 8.87
C LEU A 167 29.33 29.60 8.10
N THR A 168 29.37 29.50 6.78
CA THR A 168 29.31 30.64 5.86
C THR A 168 28.13 30.44 4.92
N VAL A 169 27.67 31.52 4.28
CA VAL A 169 26.50 31.51 3.39
C VAL A 169 26.66 30.46 2.29
N GLU A 170 27.87 30.34 1.73
CA GLU A 170 28.20 29.39 0.66
C GLU A 170 28.06 27.95 1.12
N LYS A 171 28.48 27.62 2.35
CA LYS A 171 28.37 26.26 2.89
C LYS A 171 26.93 25.85 3.13
N ILE A 172 26.09 26.76 3.61
CA ILE A 172 24.67 26.47 3.86
C ILE A 172 23.93 26.36 2.53
N ASN A 173 24.16 27.27 1.59
CA ASN A 173 23.53 27.23 0.27
C ASN A 173 24.04 26.04 -0.58
N ALA A 174 25.28 25.58 -0.41
CA ALA A 174 25.76 24.31 -0.95
C ALA A 174 24.99 23.11 -0.36
N ALA A 175 24.86 23.03 0.97
CA ALA A 175 24.10 21.96 1.62
C ALA A 175 22.62 21.94 1.23
N ILE A 176 22.01 23.11 0.98
CA ILE A 176 20.64 23.23 0.44
C ILE A 176 20.55 22.65 -0.99
N ASN A 177 21.54 22.93 -1.86
CA ASN A 177 21.61 22.35 -3.20
C ASN A 177 21.84 20.83 -3.17
N ASP A 178 22.69 20.33 -2.28
CA ASP A 178 22.91 18.88 -2.09
C ASP A 178 21.62 18.19 -1.64
N MET A 179 20.89 18.79 -0.68
CA MET A 179 19.61 18.28 -0.20
C MET A 179 18.52 18.31 -1.28
N ALA A 180 18.47 19.37 -2.10
CA ALA A 180 17.52 19.46 -3.21
C ALA A 180 17.82 18.43 -4.31
N THR A 181 19.10 18.20 -4.61
CA THR A 181 19.55 17.15 -5.55
C THR A 181 19.18 15.76 -5.04
N TYR A 182 19.36 15.51 -3.74
CA TYR A 182 18.92 14.27 -3.09
C TYR A 182 17.39 14.10 -3.13
N ALA A 183 16.64 15.18 -2.87
CA ALA A 183 15.18 15.17 -2.94
C ALA A 183 14.66 14.93 -4.36
N GLU A 184 15.30 15.50 -5.40
CA GLU A 184 14.94 15.20 -6.79
C GLU A 184 15.23 13.74 -7.14
N ALA A 185 16.40 13.21 -6.78
CA ALA A 185 16.74 11.80 -6.99
C ALA A 185 15.73 10.85 -6.31
N ASN A 186 15.32 11.15 -5.07
CA ASN A 186 14.29 10.40 -4.36
C ASN A 186 12.91 10.49 -5.03
N SER A 187 12.51 11.69 -5.47
CA SER A 187 11.27 11.90 -6.24
C SER A 187 11.26 11.11 -7.56
N GLN A 188 12.40 11.04 -8.26
CA GLN A 188 12.55 10.22 -9.47
C GLN A 188 12.45 8.71 -9.18
N LEU A 189 12.95 8.23 -8.03
CA LEU A 189 12.81 6.82 -7.62
C LEU A 189 11.34 6.47 -7.27
N ILE A 190 10.64 7.35 -6.56
CA ILE A 190 9.23 7.15 -6.16
C ILE A 190 8.28 7.22 -7.38
N SER A 191 8.57 8.09 -8.35
CA SER A 191 7.76 8.25 -9.58
C SER A 191 8.10 7.24 -10.69
N ALA A 192 9.18 6.47 -10.57
CA ALA A 192 9.56 5.48 -11.57
C ALA A 192 8.62 4.26 -11.56
N PRO A 193 8.05 3.85 -12.73
CA PRO A 193 7.20 2.66 -12.78
C PRO A 193 8.01 1.39 -12.49
N LYS A 194 7.42 0.49 -11.67
CA LYS A 194 8.00 -0.74 -11.06
C LYS A 194 8.73 -1.74 -11.99
N LYS A 195 8.83 -1.50 -13.29
CA LYS A 195 9.43 -2.39 -14.31
C LYS A 195 10.83 -1.95 -14.81
N ARG A 196 11.46 -0.93 -14.20
CA ARG A 196 12.68 -0.28 -14.73
C ARG A 196 13.83 -0.08 -13.74
N VAL A 197 13.74 -0.64 -12.53
CA VAL A 197 14.63 -0.30 -11.40
C VAL A 197 15.32 -1.57 -10.90
N ALA A 198 16.65 -1.56 -10.85
CA ALA A 198 17.48 -2.67 -10.37
C ALA A 198 17.31 -2.91 -8.85
N GLY A 199 17.66 -4.10 -8.37
CA GLY A 199 17.39 -4.55 -6.99
C GLY A 199 17.81 -3.54 -5.91
N ASP A 200 19.07 -3.11 -5.96
CA ASP A 200 19.71 -2.23 -4.96
C ASP A 200 19.04 -0.85 -4.82
N SER A 201 18.34 -0.39 -5.87
CA SER A 201 17.58 0.88 -5.83
C SER A 201 16.21 0.76 -5.13
N TRP A 202 15.65 -0.43 -4.97
CA TRP A 202 14.38 -0.63 -4.25
C TRP A 202 14.53 -0.56 -2.74
N GLU A 203 15.62 -1.09 -2.19
CA GLU A 203 15.85 -1.07 -0.74
C GLU A 203 15.98 0.37 -0.21
N LYS A 204 16.64 1.25 -0.97
CA LYS A 204 16.70 2.69 -0.65
C LYS A 204 15.32 3.37 -0.73
N ALA A 205 14.52 3.03 -1.74
CA ALA A 205 13.16 3.55 -1.86
C ALA A 205 12.27 3.12 -0.68
N LEU A 206 12.37 1.86 -0.23
CA LEU A 206 11.62 1.34 0.93
C LEU A 206 12.04 2.02 2.24
N VAL A 207 13.33 2.25 2.47
CA VAL A 207 13.81 3.02 3.63
C VAL A 207 13.30 4.47 3.58
N SER A 208 13.32 5.10 2.40
CA SER A 208 12.79 6.45 2.21
C SER A 208 11.26 6.53 2.37
N GLU A 209 10.51 5.50 1.96
CA GLU A 209 9.06 5.39 2.14
C GLU A 209 8.72 5.22 3.64
N VAL A 210 9.46 4.39 4.38
CA VAL A 210 9.33 4.24 5.84
C VAL A 210 9.65 5.53 6.58
N ILE A 211 10.73 6.23 6.22
CA ILE A 211 11.09 7.52 6.84
C ILE A 211 10.05 8.60 6.49
N GLY A 212 9.55 8.63 5.26
CA GLY A 212 8.45 9.53 4.85
C GLY A 212 7.17 9.30 5.66
N PHE A 213 6.80 8.03 5.90
CA PHE A 213 5.67 7.65 6.75
C PHE A 213 5.91 8.01 8.24
N GLN A 214 7.15 7.90 8.72
CA GLN A 214 7.54 8.27 10.08
C GLN A 214 7.43 9.79 10.30
N PHE A 215 7.83 10.60 9.31
CA PHE A 215 7.74 12.06 9.38
C PHE A 215 6.33 12.60 9.10
N SER A 216 5.51 11.95 8.27
CA SER A 216 4.09 12.32 8.13
C SER A 216 3.26 12.06 9.38
N GLY A 217 3.80 11.26 10.32
CA GLY A 217 3.23 11.05 11.66
C GLY A 217 3.60 12.11 12.71
N VAL A 218 4.47 13.08 12.38
CA VAL A 218 4.93 14.13 13.32
C VAL A 218 4.54 15.52 12.79
N PRO A 219 3.69 16.29 13.50
CA PRO A 219 3.16 17.57 13.01
C PRO A 219 4.16 18.74 13.14
N LEU A 220 5.45 18.52 12.87
CA LEU A 220 6.47 19.58 12.89
C LEU A 220 6.66 20.27 11.52
N VAL A 221 6.50 19.55 10.41
CA VAL A 221 6.80 20.09 9.07
C VAL A 221 5.81 21.21 8.67
N ALA A 222 4.54 21.10 9.08
CA ALA A 222 3.54 22.13 8.84
C ALA A 222 3.80 23.46 9.60
N ASN A 223 4.46 23.40 10.76
CA ASN A 223 4.74 24.60 11.57
C ASN A 223 5.94 25.41 11.05
N TRP A 224 6.85 24.82 10.28
CA TRP A 224 8.01 25.54 9.75
C TRP A 224 7.63 26.57 8.68
N ALA A 225 6.59 26.29 7.88
CA ALA A 225 6.08 27.23 6.88
C ALA A 225 5.33 28.43 7.49
N HIS A 226 4.65 28.24 8.63
CA HIS A 226 3.91 29.33 9.30
C HIS A 226 4.80 30.19 10.23
N GLY A 227 5.91 29.65 10.74
CA GLY A 227 6.81 30.38 11.65
C GLY A 227 7.48 31.62 11.03
N LEU A 228 7.83 31.57 9.73
CA LEU A 228 8.52 32.68 9.06
C LEU A 228 7.61 33.85 8.64
N GLN A 229 6.27 33.70 8.67
CA GLN A 229 5.36 34.82 8.36
C GLN A 229 5.03 35.72 9.57
N SER A 230 5.52 35.39 10.77
CA SER A 230 5.23 36.14 12.00
C SER A 230 6.38 37.02 12.51
N PHE A 231 7.45 37.19 11.71
CA PHE A 231 8.53 38.16 11.97
C PHE A 231 8.64 39.15 10.80
N ARG A 232 7.70 40.10 10.75
CA ARG A 232 7.80 41.33 9.98
C ARG A 232 6.94 42.43 10.61
#